data_AF-A0A5J4UVW2-F1
#
_entry.id   AF-A0A5J4UVW2-F1
#
_cell.length_a   1.000
_cell.length_b   1.000
_cell.length_c   1.000
_cell.angle_alpha   90.00
_cell.angle_beta   90.00
_cell.angle_gamma   90.00
#
_symmetry.space_group_name_H-M   'P 1'
#
loop_
_entity.id
_entity.type
_entity.pdbx_description
1 polymer ?
#
loop_
_entity_poly.entity_id
_entity_poly.type
_entity_poly.pdbx_seq_one_letter_code
_entity_poly.pdbx_strand_id
1 'polypeptide(L)' 'ADLASLTVEAAMQCICQKIALIDIDEDEIDAELLNSMSVTNDHFKASLLKSNPSTLSEFSVELSDVT' A
#
# COMPACT_ATOMS: atom_id res chain seq x y z
N ALA A 1 6.47 -8.30 9.14
CA ALA A 1 6.87 -7.98 7.75
C ALA A 1 5.72 -7.29 7.01
N ASP A 2 4.48 -7.71 7.27
CA ASP A 2 3.27 -7.24 6.56
C ASP A 2 2.99 -5.74 6.74
N LEU A 3 3.25 -5.15 7.92
CA LEU A 3 3.00 -3.71 8.14
C LEU A 3 3.93 -2.81 7.32
N ALA A 4 5.21 -3.18 7.19
CA ALA A 4 6.16 -2.42 6.37
C ALA A 4 5.79 -2.53 4.89
N SER A 5 5.46 -3.75 4.44
CA SER A 5 4.97 -3.99 3.07
C SER A 5 3.71 -3.18 2.78
N LEU A 6 2.74 -3.18 3.70
CA LEU A 6 1.50 -2.43 3.58
C LEU A 6 1.75 -0.92 3.45
N THR A 7 2.70 -0.39 4.23
CA THR A 7 3.04 1.04 4.21
C THR A 7 3.69 1.44 2.90
N VAL A 8 4.60 0.61 2.38
CA VAL A 8 5.24 0.83 1.07
C VAL A 8 4.20 0.81 -0.05
N GLU A 9 3.24 -0.11 0.03
CA GLU A 9 2.19 -0.26 -0.99
C GLU A 9 1.19 0.91 -0.96
N ALA A 10 0.84 1.40 0.24
CA ALA A 10 0.02 2.60 0.40
C ALA A 10 0.75 3.87 -0.11
N ALA A 11 2.05 3.99 0.15
CA ALA A 11 2.87 5.09 -0.36
C ALA A 11 2.97 5.05 -1.89
N MET A 12 3.20 3.88 -2.47
CA MET A 12 3.23 3.67 -3.92
C MET A 12 1.91 4.05 -4.58
N GLN A 13 0.76 3.71 -3.98
CA GLN A 13 -0.53 4.15 -4.51
C GLN A 13 -0.69 5.67 -4.49
N CYS A 14 -0.25 6.34 -3.42
CA CYS A 14 -0.27 7.81 -3.35
C CYS A 14 0.61 8.44 -4.45
N ILE A 15 1.78 7.85 -4.72
CA ILE A 15 2.68 8.32 -5.79
C ILE A 15 2.05 8.09 -7.17
N CYS A 16 1.50 6.90 -7.44
CA CYS A 16 0.85 6.59 -8.73
C CYS A 16 -0.38 7.45 -9.02
N GLN A 17 -1.10 7.94 -8.00
CA GLN A 17 -2.20 8.88 -8.24
C GLN A 17 -1.69 10.28 -8.61
N LYS A 18 -0.56 10.69 -8.03
CA LYS A 18 0.01 12.01 -8.25
C LYS A 18 0.97 12.10 -9.44
N ILE A 19 1.49 10.96 -9.93
CA ILE A 19 2.37 10.92 -11.09
C ILE A 19 1.69 11.42 -12.38
N ALA A 20 0.36 11.33 -12.46
CA ALA A 20 -0.40 11.90 -13.57
C ALA A 20 -0.39 13.45 -13.59
N LEU A 21 0.04 14.08 -12.49
CA LEU A 21 0.17 15.53 -12.34
C LEU A 21 1.63 15.99 -12.44
N ILE A 22 2.59 15.04 -12.47
CA ILE A 22 4.02 15.32 -12.50
C ILE A 22 4.49 15.14 -13.95
N ASP A 23 5.19 16.14 -14.48
CA ASP A 23 5.91 16.00 -15.74
C ASP A 23 7.15 15.13 -15.51
N ILE A 24 7.30 14.07 -16.30
CA ILE A 24 8.41 13.10 -16.16
C ILE A 24 9.64 13.59 -16.94
N ASP A 25 9.46 14.55 -17.85
CA ASP A 25 10.53 15.14 -18.64
C ASP A 25 11.25 16.30 -17.90
N GLU A 26 10.69 16.77 -16.79
CA GLU A 26 11.24 17.87 -15.98
C GLU A 26 12.03 17.32 -14.76
N ASP A 27 13.23 17.87 -14.51
CA ASP A 27 14.11 17.46 -13.40
C ASP A 27 13.67 17.99 -12.03
N GLU A 28 12.71 18.93 -12.00
CA GLU A 28 12.20 19.58 -10.80
C GLU A 28 10.70 19.34 -10.62
N ILE A 29 10.30 18.97 -9.40
CA ILE A 29 8.88 18.85 -9.03
C ILE A 29 8.50 20.09 -8.22
N ASP A 30 7.36 20.68 -8.56
CA ASP A 30 6.82 21.84 -7.84
C ASP A 30 6.67 21.57 -6.33
N ALA A 31 7.15 22.52 -5.52
CA ALA A 31 7.19 22.39 -4.08
C ALA A 31 5.79 22.38 -3.43
N GLU A 32 4.79 23.05 -4.02
CA GLU A 32 3.40 22.99 -3.55
C GLU A 32 2.80 21.62 -3.85
N LEU A 33 3.09 21.05 -5.04
CA LEU A 33 2.67 19.69 -5.40
C LEU A 33 3.29 18.66 -4.46
N LEU A 34 4.59 18.76 -4.17
CA LEU A 34 5.29 17.89 -3.20
C LEU A 34 4.68 18.00 -1.79
N ASN A 35 4.38 19.20 -1.31
CA ASN A 35 3.76 19.39 0.00
C ASN A 35 2.32 18.88 0.07
N SER A 36 1.61 18.83 -1.06
CA SER A 36 0.28 18.22 -1.15
C SER A 36 0.33 16.67 -1.13
N MET A 37 1.51 16.07 -1.23
CA MET A 37 1.70 14.62 -1.21
C MET A 37 1.57 14.07 0.20
N SER A 38 0.37 13.59 0.55
CA SER A 38 0.13 12.89 1.81
C SER A 38 -0.58 11.56 1.59
N VAL A 39 -0.14 10.54 2.33
CA VAL A 39 -0.76 9.22 2.36
C VAL A 39 -2.01 9.28 3.24
N THR A 40 -3.18 9.20 2.62
CA THR A 40 -4.48 9.12 3.32
C THR A 40 -4.83 7.70 3.78
N ASN A 41 -5.79 7.59 4.71
CA ASN A 41 -6.31 6.31 5.21
C ASN A 41 -6.90 5.43 4.08
N ASP A 42 -7.41 6.04 3.01
CA ASP A 42 -7.96 5.29 1.88
C ASP A 42 -6.89 4.51 1.11
N HIS A 43 -5.65 5.02 1.03
CA HIS A 43 -4.52 4.26 0.48
C HIS A 43 -4.21 3.02 1.32
N PHE A 44 -4.30 3.14 2.66
CA PHE A 44 -4.13 1.99 3.55
C PHE A 44 -5.25 0.97 3.37
N LYS A 45 -6.51 1.40 3.25
CA LYS A 45 -7.64 0.49 2.99
C LYS A 45 -7.51 -0.23 1.65
N ALA A 46 -7.12 0.50 0.60
CA ALA A 46 -6.90 -0.07 -0.72
C ALA A 46 -5.71 -1.06 -0.73
N SER A 47 -4.62 -0.73 -0.04
CA SER A 47 -3.49 -1.64 0.14
C SER A 47 -3.83 -2.83 1.02
N LEU A 48 -4.69 -2.70 2.04
CA LEU A 48 -5.17 -3.82 2.88
C LEU A 48 -6.03 -4.82 2.10
N LEU A 49 -6.83 -4.33 1.14
CA LEU A 49 -7.60 -5.21 0.24
C LEU A 49 -6.70 -6.01 -0.72
N LYS A 50 -5.51 -5.48 -1.02
CA LYS A 50 -4.54 -6.06 -1.95
C LYS A 50 -3.49 -6.93 -1.23
N SER A 51 -3.14 -6.54 -0.01
CA SER A 51 -2.26 -7.26 0.89
C SER A 51 -3.06 -8.44 1.47
N ASN A 52 -2.87 -9.61 0.89
CA ASN A 52 -3.28 -10.85 1.56
C ASN A 52 -2.49 -10.92 2.87
N PRO A 53 -3.15 -10.85 4.04
CA PRO A 53 -2.43 -10.99 5.27
C PRO A 53 -1.93 -12.44 5.31
N SER A 54 -0.61 -12.59 5.41
CA SER A 54 0.09 -13.89 5.49
C SER A 54 -0.44 -14.81 6.61
N THR A 55 -1.29 -14.27 7.50
CA THR A 55 -1.96 -14.93 8.62
C THR A 55 -3.13 -15.85 8.24
N LEU A 56 -3.69 -15.78 7.02
CA LEU A 56 -4.72 -16.76 6.60
C LEU A 56 -4.13 -18.14 6.31
N SER A 57 -2.82 -18.25 6.08
CA SER A 57 -2.14 -19.52 5.81
C SER A 57 -1.68 -20.25 7.06
N GLU A 58 -1.64 -19.57 8.21
CA GLU A 58 -1.21 -20.16 9.50
C GLU A 58 -2.40 -20.64 10.36
N PHE A 59 -3.64 -20.28 10.02
CA PHE A 59 -4.85 -20.78 10.68
C PHE A 59 -5.56 -21.88 9.87
N SER A 60 -4.84 -22.59 8.99
CA SER A 60 -5.33 -23.91 8.56
C SER A 60 -5.24 -24.83 9.78
N VAL A 61 -6.28 -24.78 10.60
CA VAL A 61 -6.55 -25.78 11.64
C VAL A 61 -6.52 -27.12 10.94
N GLU A 62 -5.43 -27.87 11.11
CA GLU A 62 -5.45 -29.29 10.88
C GLU A 62 -6.46 -29.86 11.87
N LEU A 63 -7.69 -30.06 11.40
CA LEU A 63 -8.68 -30.84 12.11
C LEU A 63 -8.04 -32.22 12.30
N SER A 64 -7.54 -32.48 13.51
CA SER A 64 -7.23 -33.83 13.94
C SER A 64 -8.58 -34.51 14.08
N ASP A 65 -9.02 -35.20 13.03
CA ASP A 65 -10.13 -36.12 13.09
C ASP A 65 -9.74 -37.22 14.09
N VAL A 66 -10.19 -37.07 15.34
CA VAL A 66 -10.09 -38.13 16.34
C VAL A 66 -11.28 -39.04 16.11
N THR A 67 -11.06 -40.14 15.40
CA THR A 67 -11.87 -41.37 15.49
C THR A 67 -10.96 -42.58 15.33
#